data_AF-A0A9N9JUS9-F1
#
_entry.id   AF-A0A9N9JUS9-F1
#
_cell.length_a   1.000
_cell.length_b   1.000
_cell.length_c   1.000
_cell.angle_alpha   90.00
_cell.angle_beta   90.00
_cell.angle_gamma   90.00
#
_symmetry.space_group_name_H-M   'P 1'
#
loop_
_entity.id
_entity.type
_entity.pdbx_description
1 polymer ?
#
loop_
_entity_poly.entity_id
_entity_poly.type
_entity_poly.pdbx_seq_one_letter_code
_entity_poly.pdbx_strand_id
1 'polypeptide(L)'
;TYKNVEKNTIEAIYKFPLHEAAAVCAFEAEIDGKKKVKGIVKEAKQAAQEYDEAIEQGHGAYLFEEQLPDIFQCSVGNITAGQTV
;
A
#
# COMPACT_ATOMS: atom_id res chain seq x y z
N THR A 1 5.09 -7.58 -9.15
CA THR A 1 5.43 -8.31 -7.92
C THR A 1 6.83 -7.94 -7.50
N TYR A 2 6.97 -7.44 -6.29
CA TYR A 2 8.20 -6.98 -5.66
C TYR A 2 8.49 -7.85 -4.44
N LYS A 3 9.76 -8.06 -4.11
CA LYS A 3 10.18 -8.87 -2.96
C LYS A 3 11.11 -8.06 -2.08
N ASN A 4 10.86 -8.08 -0.78
CA ASN A 4 11.83 -7.58 0.19
C ASN A 4 13.04 -8.53 0.21
N VAL A 5 14.15 -8.11 -0.41
CA VAL A 5 15.41 -8.86 -0.42
C VAL A 5 16.32 -8.51 0.77
N GLU A 6 15.94 -7.52 1.57
CA GLU A 6 16.66 -7.12 2.77
C GLU A 6 16.43 -8.12 3.90
N LYS A 7 17.30 -8.08 4.91
CA LYS A 7 17.18 -8.91 6.12
C LYS A 7 16.19 -8.35 7.14
N ASN A 8 15.85 -7.07 7.01
CA ASN A 8 15.01 -6.35 7.94
C ASN A 8 13.61 -6.15 7.35
N THR A 9 12.64 -5.96 8.24
CA THR A 9 11.33 -5.44 7.85
C THR A 9 11.48 -4.04 7.28
N ILE A 10 10.81 -3.77 6.15
CA ILE A 10 10.85 -2.46 5.49
C ILE A 10 9.44 -1.93 5.25
N GLU A 11 9.38 -0.64 4.97
CA GLU A 11 8.27 -0.01 4.27
C GLU A 11 8.69 0.29 2.84
N ALA A 12 7.78 0.12 1.89
CA ALA A 12 7.99 0.42 0.49
C ALA A 12 6.92 1.38 -0.03
N ILE A 13 7.33 2.30 -0.90
CA ILE A 13 6.43 3.23 -1.58
C ILE A 13 6.52 2.98 -3.07
N TYR A 14 5.38 2.70 -3.69
CA TYR A 14 5.24 2.61 -5.14
C TYR A 14 4.45 3.80 -5.65
N LYS A 15 5.07 4.60 -6.52
CA LYS A 15 4.43 5.77 -7.16
C LYS A 15 4.28 5.53 -8.64
N PHE A 16 3.14 5.89 -9.19
CA PHE A 16 2.89 5.75 -10.61
C PHE A 16 1.96 6.85 -11.12
N PRO A 17 2.17 7.30 -12.36
CA PRO A 17 1.30 8.28 -12.97
C PRO A 17 -0.01 7.64 -13.43
N LEU A 18 -1.10 8.39 -13.28
CA LEU A 18 -2.40 8.12 -13.88
C LEU A 18 -2.88 9.41 -14.56
N HIS A 19 -3.62 9.26 -15.65
CA HIS A 19 -4.21 10.42 -16.32
C HIS A 19 -5.17 11.13 -15.36
N GLU A 20 -5.14 12.47 -15.29
CA GLU A 20 -5.95 13.28 -14.36
C GLU A 20 -7.47 12.99 -14.41
N ALA A 21 -7.96 12.62 -15.60
CA ALA A 21 -9.37 12.27 -15.82
C ALA A 21 -9.71 10.80 -15.48
N ALA A 22 -8.75 10.00 -15.02
CA ALA A 22 -8.98 8.62 -14.63
C ALA A 22 -9.43 8.52 -13.17
N ALA A 23 -10.22 7.49 -12.85
CA ALA A 23 -10.62 7.17 -11.49
C ALA A 23 -10.22 5.74 -11.16
N VAL A 24 -9.64 5.54 -9.97
CA VAL A 24 -9.35 4.19 -9.46
C VAL A 24 -10.61 3.62 -8.83
N CYS A 25 -11.15 2.56 -9.41
CA CYS A 25 -12.39 1.94 -8.94
C CYS A 25 -12.17 0.80 -7.93
N ALA A 26 -10.97 0.22 -7.92
CA ALA A 26 -10.63 -0.89 -7.03
C ALA A 26 -9.12 -0.98 -6.82
N PHE A 27 -8.74 -1.45 -5.64
CA PHE A 27 -7.36 -1.77 -5.27
C PHE A 27 -7.32 -3.15 -4.63
N GLU A 28 -6.38 -3.99 -5.06
CA GLU A 28 -6.08 -5.28 -4.44
C GLU A 28 -4.56 -5.46 -4.38
N ALA A 29 -4.05 -5.86 -3.22
CA ALA A 29 -2.68 -6.29 -3.02
C ALA A 29 -2.63 -7.80 -2.81
N GLU A 30 -1.66 -8.48 -3.41
CA GLU A 30 -1.46 -9.91 -3.27
C GLU A 30 -0.16 -10.19 -2.53
N ILE A 31 -0.24 -10.99 -1.47
CA ILE A 31 0.87 -11.30 -0.57
C ILE A 31 1.26 -12.76 -0.76
N ASP A 32 2.52 -12.99 -1.10
CA ASP A 32 3.14 -14.30 -1.32
C ASP A 32 2.34 -15.21 -2.28
N GLY A 33 1.60 -14.62 -3.22
CA GLY A 33 0.77 -15.35 -4.20
C GLY A 33 -0.42 -16.09 -3.61
N LYS A 34 -0.80 -15.82 -2.35
CA LYS A 34 -1.79 -16.62 -1.61
C LYS A 34 -2.86 -15.78 -0.94
N LYS A 35 -2.49 -14.65 -0.34
CA LYS A 35 -3.42 -13.80 0.41
C LYS A 35 -3.71 -12.54 -0.39
N LYS A 36 -4.99 -12.20 -0.54
CA LYS A 36 -5.44 -10.97 -1.18
C LYS A 36 -5.98 -10.01 -0.14
N VAL A 37 -5.56 -8.76 -0.23
CA VAL A 37 -6.06 -7.64 0.58
C VAL A 37 -6.80 -6.70 -0.37
N LYS A 38 -8.09 -6.51 -0.12
CA LYS A 38 -8.92 -5.58 -0.90
C LYS A 38 -8.97 -4.23 -0.20
N GLY A 39 -8.70 -3.17 -0.96
CA GLY A 39 -8.86 -1.81 -0.48
C GLY A 39 -10.32 -1.48 -0.19
N ILE A 40 -10.55 -0.71 0.87
CA ILE A 40 -11.86 -0.11 1.19
C ILE A 40 -11.67 1.40 1.10
N VAL A 41 -12.51 2.05 0.29
CA VAL A 41 -12.47 3.50 0.13
C VAL A 41 -12.95 4.16 1.43
N LYS A 42 -12.16 5.10 1.93
CA LYS A 42 -12.43 5.88 3.14
C LYS A 42 -12.05 7.34 2.90
N GLU A 43 -12.43 8.21 3.84
CA GLU A 43 -11.91 9.58 3.86
C GLU A 43 -10.39 9.55 4.06
N ALA A 44 -9.68 10.46 3.40
CA ALA A 44 -8.23 10.39 3.26
C ALA A 44 -7.50 10.40 4.61
N LYS A 45 -7.90 11.29 5.54
CA LYS A 45 -7.26 11.35 6.86
C LYS A 45 -7.56 10.12 7.69
N GLN A 46 -8.79 9.61 7.62
CA GLN A 46 -9.14 8.36 8.29
C GLN A 46 -8.30 7.19 7.76
N ALA A 47 -8.15 7.05 6.45
CA ALA A 47 -7.35 5.98 5.84
C ALA A 47 -5.87 6.06 6.26
N ALA A 48 -5.30 7.27 6.27
CA ALA A 48 -3.92 7.51 6.70
C ALA A 48 -3.72 7.17 8.19
N GLN A 49 -4.64 7.61 9.06
CA GLN A 49 -4.56 7.31 10.49
C GLN A 49 -4.63 5.80 10.76
N GLU A 50 -5.57 5.09 10.14
CA GLU A 50 -5.68 3.63 10.31
C GLU A 50 -4.46 2.87 9.78
N TYR A 51 -3.82 3.38 8.71
CA TYR A 51 -2.56 2.84 8.21
C TYR A 51 -1.44 3.01 9.25
N ASP A 52 -1.24 4.22 9.76
CA ASP A 52 -0.21 4.53 10.75
C ASP A 52 -0.38 3.68 12.02
N GLU A 53 -1.60 3.61 12.55
CA GLU A 53 -1.92 2.79 13.73
C GLU A 53 -1.62 1.30 13.50
N ALA A 54 -1.90 0.78 12.31
CA ALA A 54 -1.61 -0.61 11.96
C ALA A 54 -0.10 -0.86 11.87
N ILE A 55 0.66 0.10 11.31
CA ILE A 55 2.12 0.00 11.24
C ILE A 55 2.75 0.02 12.63
N GLU A 56 2.31 0.92 13.51
CA GLU A 56 2.78 1.01 14.90
C GLU A 56 2.52 -0.28 15.70
N GLN A 57 1.42 -0.98 15.39
CA GLN A 57 1.09 -2.28 15.99
C GLN A 57 1.87 -3.46 15.38
N GLY A 58 2.73 -3.21 14.39
CA GLY A 58 3.50 -4.24 13.70
C GLY A 58 2.70 -5.05 12.68
N HIS A 59 1.51 -4.57 12.29
CA HIS A 59 0.70 -5.21 11.25
C HIS A 59 1.15 -4.77 9.85
N GLY A 60 1.02 -5.67 8.87
CA GLY A 60 1.14 -5.28 7.47
C GLY A 60 -0.02 -4.36 7.07
N ALA A 61 0.29 -3.18 6.54
CA ALA A 61 -0.70 -2.19 6.14
C ALA A 61 -0.45 -1.73 4.68
N TYR A 62 -1.54 -1.33 4.01
CA TYR A 62 -1.55 -1.02 2.58
C TYR A 62 -2.42 0.23 2.39
N LEU A 63 -1.79 1.37 2.12
CA LEU A 63 -2.47 2.63 1.86
C LEU A 63 -2.32 2.97 0.38
N PHE A 64 -3.44 3.26 -0.26
CA PHE A 64 -3.48 3.72 -1.64
C PHE A 64 -4.17 5.09 -1.68
N GLU A 65 -3.47 6.10 -2.20
CA GLU A 65 -3.93 7.49 -2.18
C GLU A 65 -3.47 8.27 -3.43
N GLU A 66 -4.21 9.32 -3.75
CA GLU A 66 -3.80 10.33 -4.73
C GLU A 66 -2.86 11.33 -4.03
N GLN A 67 -1.60 11.38 -4.46
CA GLN A 67 -0.61 12.30 -3.90
C GLN A 67 -0.63 13.66 -4.62
N LEU A 68 -0.82 13.62 -5.95
CA LEU A 68 -0.97 14.77 -6.84
C LEU A 68 -2.05 14.41 -7.90
N PRO A 69 -2.62 15.39 -8.62
CA PRO A 69 -3.70 15.13 -9.59
C PRO A 69 -3.42 14.04 -10.63
N ASP A 70 -2.15 13.79 -10.95
CA ASP A 70 -1.69 12.80 -11.91
C ASP A 70 -0.76 11.73 -11.30
N ILE A 71 -0.54 11.73 -9.97
CA ILE A 71 0.36 10.79 -9.27
C ILE A 71 -0.36 10.09 -8.14
N PHE A 72 -0.44 8.77 -8.24
CA PHE A 72 -0.93 7.91 -7.18
C PHE A 72 0.23 7.24 -6.45
N GLN A 73 0.00 7.01 -5.16
CA GLN A 73 0.96 6.41 -4.25
C GLN A 73 0.33 5.19 -3.58
N CYS A 74 1.07 4.08 -3.57
CA CYS A 74 0.79 2.93 -2.73
C CYS A 74 1.91 2.79 -1.69
N SER A 75 1.58 2.98 -0.41
CA SER A 75 2.48 2.72 0.71
C SER A 75 2.18 1.35 1.27
N VAL A 76 3.21 0.52 1.38
CA VAL A 76 3.12 -0.85 1.90
C VAL A 76 4.10 -0.98 3.04
N GLY A 77 3.58 -1.03 4.26
CA GLY A 77 4.41 -1.08 5.46
C GLY A 77 4.47 -2.47 6.08
N ASN A 78 5.48 -2.65 6.93
CA ASN A 78 5.79 -3.90 7.62
C ASN A 78 5.98 -5.10 6.67
N ILE A 79 6.66 -4.89 5.54
CA ILE A 79 7.04 -5.96 4.62
C ILE A 79 8.20 -6.74 5.23
N THR A 80 7.94 -7.97 5.65
CA THR A 80 8.94 -8.81 6.32
C THR A 80 10.01 -9.33 5.34
N ALA A 81 11.17 -9.73 5.86
CA ALA A 81 12.27 -10.24 5.03
C ALA A 81 11.84 -11.43 4.17
N GLY A 82 12.05 -11.34 2.86
CA GLY A 82 11.66 -12.35 1.89
C GLY A 82 10.18 -12.33 1.48
N GLN A 83 9.34 -11.50 2.10
CA GLN A 83 7.93 -11.35 1.72
C GLN A 83 7.81 -10.72 0.33
N THR A 84 6.80 -11.18 -0.40
CA THR A 84 6.50 -10.75 -1.76
C THR A 84 5.13 -10.07 -1.81
N VAL A 85 5.06 -8.92 -2.49
CA VAL A 85 3.87 -8.07 -2.64
C VAL A 85 3.66 -7.65 -4.09
#